data_AF-A0A401LUT5-F1
#
_entry.id   AF-A0A401LUT5-F1
#
_cell.length_a   1.000
_cell.length_b   1.000
_cell.length_c   1.000
_cell.angle_alpha   90.00
_cell.angle_beta   90.00
_cell.angle_gamma   90.00
#
_symmetry.space_group_name_H-M   'P 1'
#
loop_
_entity.id
_entity.type
_entity.pdbx_description
1 polymer ?
#
loop_
_entity_poly.entity_id
_entity_poly.type
_entity_poly.pdbx_seq_one_letter_code
_entity_poly.pdbx_strand_id
1 'polypeptide(L)'
;MRPIERLEETYFPKGIELLEYMEEVAVLYVPDYDIDHETGEQYIYGTTALPLFIRRYNQNKLYGNFTYEDYIANEDIQNTLKGLGVDIDKFWFLLLFIFDYTCGTCLDGMKATGIGIEQLTKFAKAIADNHKEINQFGVSFKKPITVSVKVEGKHQIVIDNANAIGYLATTIINNLKEIEEHPWMQSQQVSMDTHAEEKESVQIWLFYKMFNDFFNLSPYNKQFNVRQKKGGTISLSKTLLISRLIYFTKLSKHSKFSDDEDVLKGYIKQYKDKRINTVNSIYF
;
A
#
# COMPACT_ATOMS: atom_id res chain seq x y z
N MET A 1 -5.34 30.97 4.10
CA MET A 1 -3.88 30.97 3.86
C MET A 1 -3.69 30.93 2.35
N ARG A 2 -2.71 31.62 1.75
CA ARG A 2 -2.41 31.42 0.32
C ARG A 2 -1.68 30.07 0.17
N PRO A 3 -1.83 29.32 -0.94
CA PRO A 3 -0.96 28.19 -1.21
C PRO A 3 0.49 28.64 -1.06
N ILE A 4 1.31 27.85 -0.40
CA ILE A 4 2.74 28.11 -0.30
C ILE A 4 3.31 27.96 -1.71
N GLU A 5 3.62 29.08 -2.37
CA GLU A 5 3.99 29.08 -3.79
C GLU A 5 5.20 28.19 -4.09
N ARG A 6 6.12 28.04 -3.11
CA ARG A 6 7.24 27.09 -3.16
C ARG A 6 7.63 26.61 -1.76
N LEU A 7 7.89 25.31 -1.65
CA LEU A 7 8.52 24.69 -0.49
C LEU A 7 10.05 24.83 -0.60
N GLU A 8 10.73 24.97 0.53
CA GLU A 8 12.19 25.08 0.55
C GLU A 8 12.85 23.77 0.07
N GLU A 9 13.65 23.85 -0.99
CA GLU A 9 14.40 22.70 -1.50
C GLU A 9 15.71 22.55 -0.71
N THR A 10 15.75 21.58 0.20
CA THR A 10 16.98 21.14 0.86
C THR A 10 17.19 19.65 0.63
N TYR A 11 18.46 19.20 0.69
CA TYR A 11 18.80 17.78 0.52
C TYR A 11 18.31 16.91 1.67
N PHE A 12 18.12 17.50 2.85
CA PHE A 12 17.59 16.85 4.05
C PHE A 12 16.53 17.74 4.70
N PRO A 13 15.33 17.83 4.10
CA PRO A 13 14.25 18.68 4.59
C PRO A 13 13.62 18.06 5.84
N LYS A 14 14.36 17.99 6.96
CA LYS A 14 13.82 17.53 8.24
C LYS A 14 13.17 18.71 8.97
N GLY A 15 11.98 18.48 9.53
CA GLY A 15 11.32 19.47 10.39
C GLY A 15 10.64 20.61 9.64
N ILE A 16 10.28 20.44 8.37
CA ILE A 16 9.30 21.33 7.73
C ILE A 16 7.95 21.03 8.37
N GLU A 17 7.53 21.85 9.33
CA GLU A 17 6.34 21.63 10.16
C GLU A 17 5.08 21.31 9.32
N LEU A 18 4.96 21.92 8.13
CA LEU A 18 3.84 21.71 7.21
C LEU A 18 3.81 20.32 6.57
N LEU A 19 4.94 19.63 6.51
CA LEU A 19 5.06 18.29 5.91
C LEU A 19 5.05 17.18 6.96
N GLU A 20 4.91 17.49 8.25
CA GLU A 20 4.94 16.51 9.35
C GLU A 20 4.02 15.30 9.10
N TYR A 21 2.75 15.54 8.73
CA TYR A 21 1.80 14.45 8.46
C TYR A 21 2.23 13.60 7.25
N MET A 22 2.80 14.23 6.24
CA MET A 22 3.29 13.57 5.05
C MET A 22 4.54 12.74 5.35
N GLU A 23 5.47 13.25 6.15
CA GLU A 23 6.69 12.56 6.59
C GLU A 23 6.37 11.29 7.37
N GLU A 24 5.47 11.37 8.35
CA GLU A 24 5.07 10.20 9.14
C GLU A 24 4.46 9.07 8.30
N VAL A 25 3.68 9.41 7.26
CA VAL A 25 3.14 8.40 6.33
C VAL A 25 4.21 7.94 5.34
N ALA A 26 5.06 8.84 4.85
CA ALA A 26 6.14 8.50 3.93
C ALA A 26 7.12 7.51 4.57
N VAL A 27 7.45 7.64 5.86
CA VAL A 27 8.28 6.68 6.60
C VAL A 27 7.67 5.27 6.62
N LEU A 28 6.34 5.13 6.61
CA LEU A 28 5.68 3.82 6.56
C LEU A 28 5.74 3.16 5.18
N TYR A 29 5.74 3.95 4.11
CA TYR A 29 5.56 3.47 2.73
C TYR A 29 6.85 3.50 1.90
N VAL A 30 7.76 4.40 2.22
CA VAL A 30 9.07 4.62 1.59
C VAL A 30 10.14 4.81 2.68
N PRO A 31 10.33 3.82 3.57
CA PRO A 31 11.36 3.91 4.61
C PRO A 31 12.76 3.86 4.01
N ASP A 32 13.63 4.75 4.45
CA ASP A 32 15.07 4.58 4.28
C ASP A 32 15.63 3.81 5.48
N TYR A 33 16.47 2.81 5.18
CA TYR A 33 17.09 1.96 6.19
C TYR A 33 18.58 2.18 6.28
N ASP A 34 19.10 2.20 7.49
CA ASP A 34 20.53 2.16 7.79
C ASP A 34 20.82 0.96 8.70
N ILE A 35 22.09 0.61 8.83
CA ILE A 35 22.55 -0.51 9.65
C ILE A 35 23.36 0.07 10.79
N ASP A 36 22.95 -0.24 12.02
CA ASP A 36 23.75 0.06 13.20
C ASP A 36 25.08 -0.70 13.09
N HIS A 37 26.18 0.04 13.00
CA HIS A 37 27.51 -0.53 12.80
C HIS A 37 28.04 -1.31 14.01
N GLU A 38 27.46 -1.13 15.20
CA GLU A 38 27.85 -1.84 16.42
C GLU A 38 27.05 -3.15 16.59
N THR A 39 25.74 -3.11 16.32
CA THR A 39 24.85 -4.26 16.54
C THR A 39 24.59 -5.07 15.27
N GLY A 40 24.78 -4.47 14.09
CA GLY A 40 24.37 -5.04 12.80
C GLY A 40 22.85 -4.99 12.57
N GLU A 41 22.07 -4.36 13.45
CA GLU A 41 20.62 -4.28 13.32
C GLU A 41 20.21 -3.18 12.32
N GLN A 42 19.22 -3.48 11.50
CA GLN A 42 18.65 -2.54 10.55
C GLN A 42 17.61 -1.65 11.25
N TYR A 43 17.70 -0.33 11.04
CA TYR A 43 16.76 0.63 11.60
C TYR A 43 16.32 1.66 10.54
N ILE A 44 15.15 2.26 10.76
CA ILE A 44 14.61 3.31 9.88
C ILE A 44 15.15 4.66 10.33
N TYR A 45 15.79 5.42 9.43
CA TYR A 45 16.41 6.71 9.77
C TYR A 45 15.74 7.93 9.09
N GLY A 46 14.77 7.68 8.20
CA GLY A 46 14.02 8.71 7.50
C GLY A 46 13.29 8.19 6.26
N THR A 47 13.07 9.09 5.30
CA THR A 47 12.47 8.79 4.00
C THR A 47 13.00 9.74 2.93
N THR A 48 13.39 9.17 1.79
CA THR A 48 13.77 9.91 0.58
C THR A 48 12.56 10.48 -0.16
N ALA A 49 11.33 10.11 0.22
CA ALA A 49 10.12 10.62 -0.41
C ALA A 49 9.90 12.11 -0.18
N LEU A 50 10.37 12.67 0.94
CA LEU A 50 10.24 14.09 1.27
C LEU A 50 10.91 15.02 0.24
N PRO A 51 12.23 14.94 0.01
CA PRO A 51 12.89 15.79 -0.99
C PRO A 51 12.36 15.55 -2.41
N LEU A 52 11.95 14.32 -2.74
CA LEU A 52 11.33 13.99 -4.03
C LEU A 52 9.97 14.69 -4.21
N PHE A 53 9.11 14.65 -3.18
CA PHE A 53 7.81 15.30 -3.17
C PHE A 53 7.95 16.82 -3.31
N ILE A 54 8.83 17.45 -2.51
CA ILE A 54 9.09 18.90 -2.57
C ILE A 54 9.49 19.33 -3.98
N ARG A 55 10.44 18.62 -4.58
CA ARG A 55 10.90 18.90 -5.95
C ARG A 55 9.77 18.77 -6.97
N ARG A 56 8.91 17.75 -6.85
CA ARG A 56 7.76 17.57 -7.75
C ARG A 56 6.69 18.63 -7.54
N TYR A 57 6.40 18.99 -6.29
CA TYR A 57 5.49 20.06 -5.92
C TYR A 57 5.92 21.38 -6.55
N ASN A 58 7.17 21.80 -6.33
CA ASN A 58 7.72 23.05 -6.85
C ASN A 58 7.79 23.11 -8.39
N GLN A 59 7.86 21.95 -9.03
CA GLN A 59 7.87 21.82 -10.49
C GLN A 59 6.47 21.64 -11.10
N ASN A 60 5.41 21.68 -10.29
CA ASN A 60 4.03 21.38 -10.70
C ASN A 60 3.90 20.04 -11.44
N LYS A 61 4.61 19.02 -10.94
CA LYS A 61 4.63 17.66 -11.54
C LYS A 61 3.76 16.65 -10.80
N LEU A 62 3.14 17.03 -9.69
CA LEU A 62 2.25 16.15 -8.93
C LEU A 62 1.04 15.75 -9.79
N TYR A 63 0.55 14.53 -9.59
CA TYR A 63 -0.71 14.08 -10.16
C TYR A 63 -1.90 14.81 -9.53
N GLY A 64 -2.95 15.01 -10.32
CA GLY A 64 -4.22 15.55 -9.86
C GLY A 64 -4.45 17.00 -10.30
N ASN A 65 -5.73 17.34 -10.51
CA ASN A 65 -6.15 18.67 -10.96
C ASN A 65 -7.13 19.29 -9.93
N PHE A 66 -6.77 19.21 -8.64
CA PHE A 66 -7.53 19.81 -7.54
C PHE A 66 -6.68 20.87 -6.83
N THR A 67 -7.32 21.93 -6.37
CA THR A 67 -6.63 23.12 -5.83
C THR A 67 -6.82 23.24 -4.32
N TYR A 68 -5.93 24.00 -3.67
CA TYR A 68 -6.06 24.31 -2.25
C TYR A 68 -7.31 25.18 -2.00
N GLU A 69 -7.65 26.06 -2.94
CA GLU A 69 -8.86 26.87 -2.91
C GLU A 69 -10.13 26.01 -2.89
N ASP A 70 -10.21 25.01 -3.77
CA ASP A 70 -11.34 24.07 -3.79
C ASP A 70 -11.40 23.23 -2.50
N TYR A 71 -10.23 22.85 -1.97
CA TYR A 71 -10.13 22.09 -0.72
C TYR A 71 -10.66 22.89 0.47
N ILE A 72 -10.25 24.16 0.61
CA ILE A 72 -10.72 25.06 1.67
C ILE A 72 -12.19 25.42 1.49
N ALA A 73 -12.69 25.53 0.26
CA ALA A 73 -14.10 25.80 -0.01
C ALA A 73 -15.02 24.61 0.30
N ASN A 74 -14.50 23.39 0.46
CA ASN A 74 -15.32 22.21 0.74
C ASN A 74 -15.71 22.13 2.22
N GLU A 75 -16.86 22.70 2.58
CA GLU A 75 -17.33 22.77 3.97
C GLU A 75 -17.40 21.41 4.66
N ASP A 76 -17.84 20.36 3.96
CA ASP A 76 -17.96 19.01 4.51
C ASP A 76 -16.62 18.41 4.94
N ILE A 77 -15.59 18.54 4.10
CA ILE A 77 -14.22 18.12 4.41
C ILE A 77 -13.69 18.98 5.56
N GLN A 78 -13.81 20.31 5.46
CA GLN A 78 -13.27 21.24 6.45
C GLN A 78 -13.91 21.06 7.84
N ASN A 79 -15.23 20.86 7.90
CA ASN A 79 -15.95 20.63 9.15
C ASN A 79 -15.53 19.31 9.80
N THR A 80 -15.32 18.26 9.00
CA THR A 80 -14.87 16.96 9.51
C THR A 80 -13.44 17.04 10.05
N LEU A 81 -12.51 17.66 9.32
CA LEU A 81 -11.12 17.83 9.74
C LEU A 81 -11.00 18.65 11.03
N LYS A 82 -11.72 19.79 11.12
CA LYS A 82 -11.79 20.60 12.34
C LYS A 82 -12.37 19.80 13.51
N GLY A 83 -13.43 19.02 13.27
CA GLY A 83 -14.05 18.18 14.28
C GLY A 83 -13.16 17.06 14.80
N LEU A 84 -12.25 16.55 13.96
CA LEU A 84 -11.22 15.58 14.32
C LEU A 84 -9.98 16.22 14.95
N GLY A 85 -9.87 17.55 14.96
CA GLY A 85 -8.69 18.27 15.42
C GLY A 85 -7.46 18.07 14.52
N VAL A 86 -7.67 17.81 13.24
CA VAL A 86 -6.60 17.65 12.24
C VAL A 86 -6.15 19.03 11.77
N ASP A 87 -4.83 19.25 11.68
CA ASP A 87 -4.29 20.46 11.08
C ASP A 87 -4.60 20.48 9.57
N ILE A 88 -5.31 21.52 9.12
CA ILE A 88 -5.86 21.62 7.77
C ILE A 88 -4.76 21.75 6.72
N ASP A 89 -3.69 22.49 7.03
CA ASP A 89 -2.61 22.80 6.10
C ASP A 89 -1.63 21.63 6.00
N LYS A 90 -1.29 20.99 7.13
CA LYS A 90 -0.51 19.74 7.11
C LYS A 90 -1.25 18.64 6.36
N PHE A 91 -2.56 18.54 6.56
CA PHE A 91 -3.38 17.52 5.88
C PHE A 91 -3.49 17.73 4.37
N TRP A 92 -3.42 18.99 3.90
CA TRP A 92 -3.36 19.26 2.46
C TRP A 92 -2.12 18.64 1.81
N PHE A 93 -0.94 18.79 2.40
CA PHE A 93 0.29 18.17 1.86
C PHE A 93 0.25 16.65 1.96
N LEU A 94 -0.32 16.11 3.03
CA LEU A 94 -0.59 14.67 3.13
C LEU A 94 -1.49 14.18 1.99
N LEU A 95 -2.58 14.90 1.68
CA LEU A 95 -3.49 14.57 0.59
C LEU A 95 -2.79 14.56 -0.77
N LEU A 96 -1.99 15.60 -1.05
CA LEU A 96 -1.19 15.69 -2.28
C LEU A 96 -0.23 14.50 -2.41
N PHE A 97 0.49 14.16 -1.33
CA PHE A 97 1.42 13.05 -1.34
C PHE A 97 0.72 11.70 -1.53
N ILE A 98 -0.32 11.39 -0.76
CA ILE A 98 -1.05 10.13 -0.89
C ILE A 98 -1.62 9.99 -2.31
N PHE A 99 -2.18 11.06 -2.88
CA PHE A 99 -2.70 11.04 -4.24
C PHE A 99 -1.59 10.75 -5.25
N ASP A 100 -0.50 11.52 -5.24
CA ASP A 100 0.65 11.35 -6.14
C ASP A 100 1.29 9.97 -6.00
N TYR A 101 1.42 9.47 -4.77
CA TYR A 101 1.94 8.14 -4.46
C TYR A 101 1.04 7.04 -5.06
N THR A 102 -0.28 7.12 -4.85
CA THR A 102 -1.19 6.12 -5.40
C THR A 102 -1.19 6.13 -6.93
N CYS A 103 -1.07 7.30 -7.56
CA CYS A 103 -0.90 7.40 -9.01
C CYS A 103 0.41 6.75 -9.50
N GLY A 104 1.55 7.07 -8.88
CA GLY A 104 2.84 6.45 -9.22
C GLY A 104 2.90 4.94 -8.96
N THR A 105 2.05 4.44 -8.07
CA THR A 105 1.93 3.00 -7.80
C THR A 105 0.98 2.30 -8.76
N CYS A 106 -0.17 2.91 -9.07
CA CYS A 106 -1.27 2.22 -9.74
C CYS A 106 -1.46 2.58 -11.22
N LEU A 107 -1.06 3.77 -11.66
CA LEU A 107 -1.22 4.18 -13.06
C LEU A 107 0.01 3.82 -13.91
N ASP A 108 1.19 3.95 -13.32
CA ASP A 108 2.47 3.75 -14.01
C ASP A 108 3.49 3.04 -13.12
N GLY A 109 3.03 2.08 -12.32
CA GLY A 109 3.89 1.38 -11.38
C GLY A 109 4.82 0.38 -12.07
N MET A 110 6.06 0.29 -11.59
CA MET A 110 7.01 -0.72 -12.07
C MET A 110 6.52 -2.11 -11.68
N LYS A 111 6.46 -3.03 -12.64
CA LYS A 111 5.96 -4.38 -12.42
C LYS A 111 6.88 -5.12 -11.47
N ALA A 112 6.29 -5.68 -10.43
CA ALA A 112 7.00 -6.46 -9.43
C ALA A 112 6.48 -7.90 -9.40
N THR A 113 7.36 -8.87 -9.16
CA THR A 113 6.95 -10.25 -8.89
C THR A 113 6.30 -10.37 -7.52
N GLY A 114 5.70 -11.52 -7.23
CA GLY A 114 5.42 -11.87 -5.84
C GLY A 114 6.71 -12.08 -5.05
N ILE A 115 6.62 -12.01 -3.73
CA ILE A 115 7.72 -12.39 -2.82
C ILE A 115 7.90 -13.90 -2.88
N GLY A 116 9.15 -14.35 -3.07
CA GLY A 116 9.50 -15.76 -3.27
C GLY A 116 9.01 -16.64 -2.12
N ILE A 117 9.26 -16.26 -0.87
CA ILE A 117 8.85 -17.07 0.29
C ILE A 117 7.33 -17.25 0.40
N GLU A 118 6.56 -16.21 0.06
CA GLU A 118 5.10 -16.28 0.10
C GLU A 118 4.54 -17.17 -1.00
N GLN A 119 5.14 -17.13 -2.19
CA GLN A 119 4.75 -18.00 -3.29
C GLN A 119 5.02 -19.46 -2.95
N LEU A 120 6.20 -19.77 -2.40
CA LEU A 120 6.56 -21.12 -1.96
C LEU A 120 5.67 -21.60 -0.81
N THR A 121 5.40 -20.75 0.17
CA THR A 121 4.50 -21.06 1.30
C THR A 121 3.09 -21.36 0.81
N LYS A 122 2.52 -20.54 -0.08
CA LYS A 122 1.20 -20.77 -0.67
C LYS A 122 1.16 -22.06 -1.48
N PHE A 123 2.21 -22.31 -2.27
CA PHE A 123 2.36 -23.54 -3.07
C PHE A 123 2.36 -24.79 -2.18
N ALA A 124 3.23 -24.83 -1.18
CA ALA A 124 3.36 -25.99 -0.29
C ALA A 124 2.09 -26.20 0.55
N LYS A 125 1.47 -25.11 1.03
CA LYS A 125 0.21 -25.16 1.76
C LYS A 125 -0.93 -25.71 0.91
N ALA A 126 -1.07 -25.29 -0.34
CA ALA A 126 -2.11 -25.80 -1.23
C ALA A 126 -2.01 -27.33 -1.44
N ILE A 127 -0.78 -27.86 -1.54
CA ILE A 127 -0.54 -29.30 -1.64
C ILE A 127 -0.87 -30.00 -0.31
N ALA A 128 -0.41 -29.44 0.83
CA ALA A 128 -0.67 -29.98 2.16
C ALA A 128 -2.17 -30.00 2.52
N ASP A 129 -2.91 -28.94 2.20
CA ASP A 129 -4.36 -28.86 2.45
C ASP A 129 -5.13 -29.91 1.63
N ASN A 130 -4.62 -30.27 0.45
CA ASN A 130 -5.17 -31.30 -0.41
C ASN A 130 -4.69 -32.73 -0.05
N HIS A 131 -3.77 -32.90 0.91
CA HIS A 131 -3.28 -34.22 1.35
C HIS A 131 -4.43 -35.07 1.92
N LYS A 132 -4.45 -36.36 1.55
CA LYS A 132 -5.41 -37.35 2.07
C LYS A 132 -4.75 -38.28 3.07
N GLU A 133 -3.81 -39.11 2.61
CA GLU A 133 -3.09 -40.09 3.43
C GLU A 133 -1.76 -40.49 2.79
N ILE A 134 -0.86 -41.01 3.63
CA ILE A 134 0.38 -41.69 3.23
C ILE A 134 0.25 -43.16 3.63
N ASN A 135 0.45 -44.06 2.69
CA ASN A 135 0.43 -45.51 2.92
C ASN A 135 1.59 -46.19 2.18
N GLN A 136 1.62 -47.53 2.17
CA GLN A 136 2.69 -48.32 1.54
C GLN A 136 2.86 -48.09 0.03
N PHE A 137 1.85 -47.54 -0.65
CA PHE A 137 1.88 -47.18 -2.07
C PHE A 137 2.30 -45.73 -2.31
N GLY A 138 2.47 -44.95 -1.23
CA GLY A 138 2.91 -43.56 -1.27
C GLY A 138 1.85 -42.56 -0.82
N VAL A 139 1.96 -41.34 -1.35
CA VAL A 139 1.12 -40.19 -1.03
C VAL A 139 -0.15 -40.21 -1.89
N SER A 140 -1.28 -39.85 -1.29
CA SER A 140 -2.54 -39.61 -2.00
C SER A 140 -3.18 -38.27 -1.63
N PHE A 141 -3.99 -37.74 -2.55
CA PHE A 141 -4.63 -36.43 -2.41
C PHE A 141 -6.17 -36.55 -2.44
N LYS A 142 -6.86 -35.60 -1.80
CA LYS A 142 -8.32 -35.52 -1.73
C LYS A 142 -8.92 -35.26 -3.12
N LYS A 143 -8.25 -34.43 -3.91
CA LYS A 143 -8.59 -34.12 -5.32
C LYS A 143 -7.35 -34.29 -6.21
N PRO A 144 -7.51 -34.65 -7.49
CA PRO A 144 -6.41 -34.68 -8.45
C PRO A 144 -5.65 -33.34 -8.47
N ILE A 145 -4.33 -33.41 -8.57
CA ILE A 145 -3.43 -32.24 -8.59
C ILE A 145 -2.26 -32.52 -9.51
N THR A 146 -1.79 -31.50 -10.22
CA THR A 146 -0.57 -31.53 -11.02
C THR A 146 0.23 -30.26 -10.78
N VAL A 147 1.55 -30.32 -11.00
CA VAL A 147 2.44 -29.16 -11.00
C VAL A 147 3.00 -29.02 -12.41
N SER A 148 3.09 -27.80 -12.94
CA SER A 148 3.63 -27.60 -14.28
C SER A 148 4.61 -26.43 -14.34
N VAL A 149 5.64 -26.60 -15.16
CA VAL A 149 6.64 -25.56 -15.46
C VAL A 149 6.59 -25.27 -16.95
N LYS A 150 6.50 -23.98 -17.29
CA LYS A 150 6.51 -23.49 -18.67
C LYS A 150 7.70 -22.55 -18.86
N VAL A 151 8.60 -22.92 -19.76
CA VAL A 151 9.68 -22.05 -20.22
C VAL A 151 9.28 -21.51 -21.59
N GLU A 152 9.46 -20.21 -21.81
CA GLU A 152 9.13 -19.58 -23.09
C GLU A 152 9.86 -20.28 -24.26
N GLY A 153 9.12 -20.56 -25.34
CA GLY A 153 9.63 -21.29 -26.49
C GLY A 153 9.84 -22.80 -26.31
N LYS A 154 9.53 -23.38 -25.14
CA LYS A 154 9.68 -24.83 -24.87
C LYS A 154 8.35 -25.51 -24.52
N HIS A 155 8.31 -26.82 -24.72
CA HIS A 155 7.18 -27.64 -24.26
C HIS A 155 7.06 -27.61 -22.72
N GLN A 156 5.82 -27.57 -22.25
CA GLN A 156 5.49 -27.60 -20.82
C GLN A 156 5.88 -28.94 -20.20
N ILE A 157 6.52 -28.89 -19.02
CA ILE A 157 6.79 -30.07 -18.21
C ILE A 157 5.69 -30.19 -17.16
N VAL A 158 5.09 -31.37 -17.03
CA VAL A 158 4.02 -31.65 -16.07
C VAL A 158 4.46 -32.76 -15.12
N ILE A 159 4.31 -32.51 -13.82
CA ILE A 159 4.47 -33.49 -12.75
C ILE A 159 3.06 -33.86 -12.27
N ASP A 160 2.66 -35.09 -12.54
CA ASP A 160 1.37 -35.68 -12.15
C ASP A 160 1.53 -36.85 -11.15
N ASN A 161 2.77 -37.25 -10.86
CA ASN A 161 3.08 -38.27 -9.87
C ASN A 161 2.85 -37.75 -8.45
N ALA A 162 1.95 -38.38 -7.69
CA ALA A 162 1.57 -37.93 -6.36
C ALA A 162 2.74 -37.91 -5.35
N ASN A 163 3.66 -38.88 -5.44
CA ASN A 163 4.84 -38.92 -4.56
C ASN A 163 5.79 -37.76 -4.85
N ALA A 164 6.01 -37.43 -6.13
CA ALA A 164 6.85 -36.30 -6.51
C ALA A 164 6.25 -34.96 -6.04
N ILE A 165 4.93 -34.77 -6.19
CA ILE A 165 4.22 -33.57 -5.73
C ILE A 165 4.29 -33.46 -4.19
N GLY A 166 4.05 -34.57 -3.48
CA GLY A 166 4.15 -34.60 -2.02
C GLY A 166 5.57 -34.27 -1.54
N TYR A 167 6.59 -34.88 -2.16
CA TYR A 167 7.99 -34.64 -1.82
C TYR A 167 8.42 -33.18 -2.03
N LEU A 168 7.96 -32.53 -3.12
CA LEU A 168 8.22 -31.11 -3.35
C LEU A 168 7.67 -30.24 -2.22
N ALA A 169 6.42 -30.47 -1.82
CA ALA A 169 5.81 -29.71 -0.73
C ALA A 169 6.55 -29.91 0.60
N THR A 170 6.89 -31.17 0.94
CA THR A 170 7.66 -31.48 2.15
C THR A 170 9.04 -30.85 2.13
N THR A 171 9.73 -30.85 0.99
CA THR A 171 11.05 -30.23 0.83
C THR A 171 10.97 -28.73 1.10
N ILE A 172 9.96 -28.04 0.57
CA ILE A 172 9.76 -26.61 0.85
C ILE A 172 9.49 -26.39 2.34
N ILE A 173 8.51 -27.11 2.92
CA ILE A 173 8.11 -26.96 4.32
C ILE A 173 9.29 -27.16 5.27
N ASN A 174 10.10 -28.20 5.05
CA ASN A 174 11.22 -28.54 5.91
C ASN A 174 12.35 -27.52 5.86
N ASN A 175 12.50 -26.80 4.74
CA ASN A 175 13.56 -25.81 4.54
C ASN A 175 13.05 -24.36 4.63
N LEU A 176 11.80 -24.11 5.04
CA LEU A 176 11.22 -22.76 5.06
C LEU A 176 12.08 -21.76 5.85
N LYS A 177 12.63 -22.15 7.00
CA LYS A 177 13.47 -21.27 7.83
C LYS A 177 14.75 -20.83 7.10
N GLU A 178 15.46 -21.77 6.48
CA GLU A 178 16.67 -21.46 5.70
C GLU A 178 16.34 -20.59 4.49
N ILE A 179 15.21 -20.85 3.81
CA ILE A 179 14.73 -20.03 2.72
C ILE A 179 14.38 -18.61 3.21
N GLU A 180 13.79 -18.50 4.40
CA GLU A 180 13.41 -17.22 5.01
C GLU A 180 14.62 -16.33 5.32
N GLU A 181 15.75 -16.92 5.69
CA GLU A 181 17.00 -16.20 6.00
C GLU A 181 17.64 -15.53 4.78
N HIS A 182 17.26 -15.92 3.56
CA HIS A 182 17.84 -15.34 2.36
C HIS A 182 17.14 -14.03 1.92
N PRO A 183 17.85 -12.88 1.84
CA PRO A 183 17.23 -11.57 1.58
C PRO A 183 16.41 -11.49 0.28
N TRP A 184 16.91 -12.07 -0.81
CA TRP A 184 16.21 -12.11 -2.11
C TRP A 184 14.90 -12.90 -2.11
N MET A 185 14.66 -13.78 -1.12
CA MET A 185 13.39 -14.51 -0.97
C MET A 185 12.32 -13.66 -0.29
N GLN A 186 12.73 -12.58 0.38
CA GLN A 186 11.90 -11.61 1.08
C GLN A 186 11.56 -10.38 0.25
N SER A 187 12.21 -10.17 -0.90
CA SER A 187 11.98 -9.02 -1.77
C SER A 187 11.16 -9.37 -3.00
N GLN A 188 10.38 -8.41 -3.51
CA GLN A 188 9.86 -8.51 -4.88
C GLN A 188 10.99 -8.24 -5.88
N GLN A 189 10.99 -8.94 -7.01
CA GLN A 189 11.85 -8.56 -8.13
C GLN A 189 11.12 -7.53 -8.99
N VAL A 190 11.75 -6.37 -9.19
CA VAL A 190 11.20 -5.26 -9.95
C VAL A 190 11.78 -5.28 -11.36
N SER A 191 10.91 -5.19 -12.36
CA SER A 191 11.32 -4.92 -13.74
C SER A 191 11.24 -3.42 -13.99
N MET A 192 12.38 -2.75 -14.05
CA MET A 192 12.44 -1.29 -14.26
C MET A 192 11.87 -0.87 -15.63
N ASP A 193 11.97 -1.74 -16.64
CA ASP A 193 11.52 -1.44 -18.01
C ASP A 193 10.07 -1.87 -18.28
N THR A 194 9.42 -2.53 -17.31
CA THR A 194 8.05 -3.03 -17.47
C THR A 194 7.11 -2.35 -16.50
N HIS A 195 6.27 -1.48 -17.02
CA HIS A 195 5.24 -0.79 -16.25
C HIS A 195 3.91 -1.55 -16.31
N ALA A 196 3.12 -1.44 -15.25
CA ALA A 196 1.80 -2.05 -15.16
C ALA A 196 0.80 -1.12 -14.48
N GLU A 197 -0.44 -1.16 -14.97
CA GLU A 197 -1.57 -0.44 -14.40
C GLU A 197 -2.38 -1.39 -13.49
N GLU A 198 -2.70 -0.93 -12.28
CA GLU A 198 -3.65 -1.56 -11.37
C GLU A 198 -5.04 -0.97 -11.59
N LYS A 199 -6.10 -1.73 -11.29
CA LYS A 199 -7.48 -1.26 -11.46
C LYS A 199 -7.76 -0.01 -10.61
N GLU A 200 -8.62 0.90 -11.07
CA GLU A 200 -9.08 2.07 -10.29
C GLU A 200 -9.50 1.70 -8.86
N SER A 201 -10.28 0.63 -8.70
CA SER A 201 -10.72 0.13 -7.37
C SER A 201 -9.57 -0.27 -6.43
N VAL A 202 -8.41 -0.67 -6.96
CA VAL A 202 -7.19 -0.95 -6.19
C VAL A 202 -6.53 0.35 -5.77
N GLN A 203 -6.47 1.34 -6.67
CA GLN A 203 -5.95 2.67 -6.34
C GLN A 203 -6.79 3.34 -5.25
N ILE A 204 -8.13 3.28 -5.36
CA ILE A 204 -9.06 3.77 -4.32
C ILE A 204 -8.81 3.08 -2.98
N TRP A 205 -8.61 1.75 -2.99
CA TRP A 205 -8.29 1.02 -1.77
C TRP A 205 -6.95 1.43 -1.16
N LEU A 206 -5.89 1.58 -1.97
CA LEU A 206 -4.58 2.03 -1.48
C LEU A 206 -4.68 3.44 -0.90
N PHE A 207 -5.38 4.35 -1.58
CA PHE A 207 -5.63 5.71 -1.13
C PHE A 207 -6.30 5.70 0.26
N TYR A 208 -7.33 4.87 0.45
CA TYR A 208 -7.93 4.67 1.76
C TYR A 208 -6.96 4.07 2.78
N LYS A 209 -6.20 3.04 2.41
CA LYS A 209 -5.26 2.37 3.32
C LYS A 209 -4.26 3.38 3.89
N MET A 210 -3.68 4.23 3.05
CA MET A 210 -2.70 5.25 3.48
C MET A 210 -3.31 6.25 4.48
N PHE A 211 -4.51 6.77 4.22
CA PHE A 211 -5.19 7.65 5.17
C PHE A 211 -5.59 6.92 6.45
N ASN A 212 -6.06 5.69 6.35
CA ASN A 212 -6.41 4.90 7.52
C ASN A 212 -5.17 4.63 8.39
N ASP A 213 -4.02 4.35 7.78
CA ASP A 213 -2.76 4.17 8.50
C ASP A 213 -2.34 5.48 9.19
N PHE A 214 -2.44 6.63 8.50
CA PHE A 214 -2.25 7.95 9.11
C PHE A 214 -3.11 8.17 10.35
N PHE A 215 -4.42 7.92 10.26
CA PHE A 215 -5.34 8.15 11.37
C PHE A 215 -5.14 7.19 12.56
N ASN A 216 -4.33 6.15 12.39
CA ASN A 216 -3.99 5.14 13.40
C ASN A 216 -2.54 5.20 13.88
N LEU A 217 -1.71 6.09 13.31
CA LEU A 217 -0.34 6.35 13.76
C LEU A 217 -0.29 6.70 15.26
N SER A 218 0.70 6.17 15.97
CA SER A 218 0.82 6.32 17.43
C SER A 218 0.80 7.77 17.93
N PRO A 219 1.47 8.75 17.27
CA PRO A 219 1.39 10.16 17.67
C PRO A 219 -0.03 10.73 17.65
N TYR A 220 -0.90 10.26 16.75
CA TYR A 220 -2.18 10.91 16.46
C TYR A 220 -3.43 10.06 16.76
N ASN A 221 -3.28 8.76 16.99
CA ASN A 221 -4.42 7.84 17.14
C ASN A 221 -5.40 8.27 18.27
N LYS A 222 -4.88 8.83 19.37
CA LYS A 222 -5.69 9.38 20.46
C LYS A 222 -6.37 10.69 20.06
N GLN A 223 -5.64 11.58 19.39
CA GLN A 223 -6.14 12.89 18.93
C GLN A 223 -7.34 12.70 17.99
N PHE A 224 -7.26 11.76 17.07
CA PHE A 224 -8.29 11.55 16.06
C PHE A 224 -9.45 10.63 16.51
N ASN A 225 -9.42 10.11 17.74
CA ASN A 225 -10.49 9.28 18.30
C ASN A 225 -11.54 10.14 19.02
N VAL A 226 -12.06 11.14 18.31
CA VAL A 226 -13.08 12.07 18.82
C VAL A 226 -14.47 11.47 18.60
N ARG A 227 -15.31 11.48 19.63
CA ARG A 227 -16.72 11.13 19.50
C ARG A 227 -17.55 12.37 19.19
N GLN A 228 -18.51 12.22 18.29
CA GLN A 228 -19.47 13.26 17.99
C GLN A 228 -20.23 13.66 19.26
N LYS A 229 -20.40 14.96 19.49
CA LYS A 229 -21.21 15.47 20.61
C LYS A 229 -22.69 15.12 20.38
N LYS A 230 -23.41 14.84 21.46
CA LYS A 230 -24.85 14.52 21.41
C LYS A 230 -25.62 15.65 20.71
N GLY A 231 -26.34 15.32 19.64
CA GLY A 231 -27.08 16.29 18.83
C GLY A 231 -26.27 17.01 17.73
N GLY A 232 -25.00 16.61 17.50
CA GLY A 232 -24.24 17.10 16.35
C GLY A 232 -24.80 16.59 15.02
N THR A 233 -24.66 17.40 13.98
CA THR A 233 -25.02 17.04 12.59
C THR A 233 -23.81 16.65 11.74
N ILE A 234 -22.60 17.08 12.14
CA ILE A 234 -21.35 16.81 11.43
C ILE A 234 -20.87 15.40 11.74
N SER A 235 -20.74 14.55 10.72
CA SER A 235 -20.13 13.22 10.85
C SER A 235 -18.62 13.34 11.09
N LEU A 236 -18.11 12.62 12.08
CA LEU A 236 -16.67 12.49 12.35
C LEU A 236 -16.11 11.14 11.85
N SER A 237 -16.82 10.47 10.92
CA SER A 237 -16.32 9.24 10.33
C SER A 237 -15.10 9.51 9.46
N LYS A 238 -13.96 8.92 9.84
CA LYS A 238 -12.72 8.93 9.04
C LYS A 238 -12.95 8.28 7.67
N THR A 239 -13.74 7.20 7.61
CA THR A 239 -14.06 6.50 6.36
C THR A 239 -14.90 7.38 5.43
N LEU A 240 -15.87 8.12 5.97
CA LEU A 240 -16.67 9.07 5.18
C LEU A 240 -15.82 10.25 4.70
N LEU A 241 -14.93 10.78 5.53
CA LEU A 241 -13.96 11.79 5.12
C LEU A 241 -13.12 11.30 3.93
N ILE A 242 -12.59 10.09 4.00
CA ILE A 242 -11.81 9.50 2.91
C ILE A 242 -12.67 9.29 1.66
N SER A 243 -13.92 8.88 1.82
CA SER A 243 -14.89 8.78 0.72
C SER A 243 -15.06 10.12 0.00
N ARG A 244 -15.26 11.20 0.77
CA ARG A 244 -15.34 12.57 0.27
C ARG A 244 -14.07 13.02 -0.44
N LEU A 245 -12.90 12.65 0.08
CA LEU A 245 -11.61 12.94 -0.56
C LEU A 245 -11.45 12.22 -1.90
N ILE A 246 -11.94 10.99 -2.03
CA ILE A 246 -11.94 10.24 -3.31
C ILE A 246 -12.77 11.00 -4.36
N TYR A 247 -13.93 11.53 -3.98
CA TYR A 247 -14.76 12.34 -4.87
C TYR A 247 -14.11 13.70 -5.19
N PHE A 248 -13.62 14.40 -4.15
CA PHE A 248 -12.98 15.71 -4.25
C PHE A 248 -11.78 15.71 -5.21
N THR A 249 -10.88 14.73 -5.05
CA THR A 249 -9.69 14.58 -5.88
C THR A 249 -10.00 14.07 -7.29
N LYS A 250 -11.26 13.69 -7.56
CA LYS A 250 -11.72 13.04 -8.79
C LYS A 250 -11.03 11.70 -9.05
N LEU A 251 -10.53 11.03 -8.00
CA LEU A 251 -10.05 9.66 -8.08
C LEU A 251 -11.17 8.72 -8.52
N SER A 252 -12.40 8.99 -8.08
CA SER A 252 -13.61 8.43 -8.68
C SER A 252 -14.65 9.52 -8.88
N LYS A 253 -15.35 9.47 -10.02
CA LYS A 253 -16.45 10.41 -10.33
C LYS A 253 -17.81 9.90 -9.84
N HIS A 254 -17.85 8.73 -9.22
CA HIS A 254 -19.10 8.13 -8.75
C HIS A 254 -19.67 8.96 -7.59
N SER A 255 -20.84 9.57 -7.78
CA SER A 255 -21.42 10.55 -6.85
C SER A 255 -21.61 10.02 -5.43
N LYS A 256 -21.87 8.72 -5.23
CA LYS A 256 -21.95 8.15 -3.87
C LYS A 256 -20.74 8.42 -2.98
N PHE A 257 -19.55 8.67 -3.53
CA PHE A 257 -18.39 9.04 -2.71
C PHE A 257 -18.51 10.43 -2.05
N SER A 258 -19.39 11.33 -2.50
CA SER A 258 -19.56 12.65 -1.86
C SER A 258 -20.23 12.58 -0.49
N ASP A 259 -21.18 11.66 -0.30
CA ASP A 259 -22.08 11.69 0.85
C ASP A 259 -22.23 10.35 1.60
N ASP A 260 -21.61 9.29 1.09
CA ASP A 260 -21.72 7.93 1.63
C ASP A 260 -20.34 7.23 1.62
N GLU A 261 -20.17 6.21 2.47
CA GLU A 261 -18.97 5.37 2.60
C GLU A 261 -19.21 3.91 2.18
N ASP A 262 -20.42 3.52 1.77
CA ASP A 262 -20.76 2.12 1.45
C ASP A 262 -19.99 1.55 0.25
N VAL A 263 -19.80 2.34 -0.80
CA VAL A 263 -18.99 1.92 -1.96
C VAL A 263 -17.55 1.68 -1.52
N LEU A 264 -17.00 2.58 -0.70
CA LEU A 264 -15.65 2.47 -0.16
C LEU A 264 -15.50 1.22 0.71
N LYS A 265 -16.46 0.94 1.61
CA LYS A 265 -16.48 -0.28 2.43
C LYS A 265 -16.47 -1.55 1.59
N GLY A 266 -17.14 -1.54 0.44
CA GLY A 266 -17.08 -2.61 -0.55
C GLY A 266 -15.64 -2.92 -0.99
N TYR A 267 -14.89 -1.88 -1.39
CA TYR A 267 -13.49 -2.03 -1.80
C TYR A 267 -12.56 -2.41 -0.65
N ILE A 268 -12.75 -1.84 0.55
CA ILE A 268 -12.00 -2.21 1.76
C ILE A 268 -12.13 -3.72 2.02
N LYS A 269 -13.36 -4.24 1.99
CA LYS A 269 -13.61 -5.68 2.21
C LYS A 269 -13.00 -6.53 1.09
N GLN A 270 -13.13 -6.09 -0.16
CA GLN A 270 -12.63 -6.81 -1.33
C GLN A 270 -11.11 -6.95 -1.32
N TYR A 271 -10.38 -5.92 -0.88
CA TYR A 271 -8.93 -5.84 -1.00
C TYR A 271 -8.17 -5.90 0.33
N LYS A 272 -8.83 -6.24 1.45
CA LYS A 272 -8.20 -6.29 2.78
C LYS A 272 -6.88 -7.08 2.87
N ASP A 273 -6.75 -8.17 2.09
CA ASP A 273 -5.57 -9.05 2.07
C ASP A 273 -4.77 -8.89 0.76
N LYS A 274 -5.07 -7.87 -0.06
CA LYS A 274 -4.38 -7.66 -1.34
C LYS A 274 -2.97 -7.13 -1.08
N ARG A 275 -2.00 -7.74 -1.76
CA ARG A 275 -0.70 -7.11 -2.02
C ARG A 275 -0.72 -6.42 -3.38
N ILE A 276 -0.08 -5.26 -3.44
CA ILE A 276 0.15 -4.51 -4.67
C ILE A 276 1.33 -5.14 -5.41
N ASN A 277 1.14 -5.46 -6.68
CA ASN A 277 2.17 -6.15 -7.49
C ASN A 277 2.97 -5.15 -8.35
N THR A 278 2.86 -3.88 -8.02
CA THR A 278 3.60 -2.79 -8.61
C THR A 278 4.36 -2.05 -7.54
N VAL A 279 5.52 -1.52 -7.92
CA VAL A 279 6.35 -0.65 -7.11
C VAL A 279 6.19 0.78 -7.64
N ASN A 280 6.18 1.75 -6.74
CA ASN A 280 5.95 3.14 -7.10
C ASN A 280 7.05 3.65 -8.04
N SER A 281 6.71 4.17 -9.22
CA SER A 281 7.72 4.65 -10.19
C SER A 281 8.33 6.01 -9.88
N ILE A 282 7.80 6.73 -8.88
CA ILE A 282 8.20 8.10 -8.52
C ILE A 282 9.05 8.11 -7.25
N TYR A 283 8.65 7.30 -6.27
CA TYR A 283 9.18 7.30 -4.90
C TYR A 283 9.91 5.99 -4.57
N PHE A 284 10.39 5.26 -5.57
CA PHE A 284 11.25 4.08 -5.40
C PHE A 284 12.72 4.45 -5.38
#